data_AF-A0A820W0B5-F1
#
_entry.id   AF-A0A820W0B5-F1
#
_cell.length_a   1.000
_cell.length_b   1.000
_cell.length_c   1.000
_cell.angle_alpha   90.00
_cell.angle_beta   90.00
_cell.angle_gamma   90.00
#
_symmetry.space_group_name_H-M   'P 1'
#
loop_
_entity.id
_entity.type
_entity.pdbx_description
1 polymer ?
#
loop_
_entity_poly.entity_id
_entity_poly.type
_entity_poly.pdbx_seq_one_letter_code
_entity_poly.pdbx_strand_id
1 'polypeptide(L)'
;SSFQAVVNRQIFAGNLVNAQTIRKEKYPKEFCPEAKWSRKGFTQTRWLINGFTFDLVNVHLFHDASNLLAIEHSPSMYSKCRRSALQYTLQNLSLDCSGKHVPYVIFGDFNFRLDARRLVDVN
;
A
#
# COMPACT_ATOMS: atom_id res chain seq x y z
N SER A 1 -22.49 6.15 25.31
CA SER A 1 -21.18 6.78 25.59
C SER A 1 -21.21 8.22 25.12
N SER A 2 -20.77 9.18 25.94
CA SER A 2 -20.67 10.59 25.55
C SER A 2 -19.37 10.82 24.78
N PHE A 3 -19.42 11.48 23.62
CA PHE A 3 -18.23 11.92 22.92
C PHE A 3 -17.48 12.97 23.75
N GLN A 4 -16.16 12.85 23.85
CA GLN A 4 -15.30 13.83 24.50
C GLN A 4 -14.51 14.61 23.46
N ALA A 5 -14.25 15.89 23.74
CA ALA A 5 -13.43 16.72 22.89
C ALA A 5 -11.96 16.26 22.93
N VAL A 6 -11.30 16.21 21.77
CA VAL A 6 -9.88 15.90 21.67
C VAL A 6 -9.07 17.10 22.15
N VAL A 7 -8.22 16.89 23.17
CA VAL A 7 -7.27 17.89 23.68
C VAL A 7 -5.87 17.69 23.06
N ASN A 8 -5.03 18.72 23.07
CA ASN A 8 -3.62 18.67 22.59
C ASN A 8 -3.44 18.25 21.12
N ARG A 9 -4.37 18.63 20.24
CA ARG A 9 -4.28 18.36 18.80
C ARG A 9 -3.20 19.23 18.15
N GLN A 10 -2.19 18.60 17.56
CA GLN A 10 -1.30 19.25 16.60
C GLN A 10 -1.80 18.99 15.17
N ILE A 11 -1.93 20.05 14.37
CA ILE A 11 -2.40 19.97 12.98
C ILE A 11 -1.25 20.37 12.07
N PHE A 12 -0.82 19.46 11.21
CA PHE A 12 0.13 19.75 10.14
C PHE A 12 -0.65 19.85 8.83
N ALA A 13 -0.94 21.08 8.39
CA ALA A 13 -1.69 21.36 7.15
C ALA A 13 -0.79 21.68 5.93
N GLY A 14 0.53 21.66 6.11
CA GLY A 14 1.52 21.91 5.05
C GLY A 14 1.88 20.67 4.24
N ASN A 15 3.00 20.73 3.52
CA ASN A 15 3.51 19.57 2.78
C ASN A 15 3.90 18.43 3.75
N LEU A 16 3.20 17.30 3.64
CA LEU A 16 3.39 16.12 4.49
C LEU A 16 4.76 15.45 4.32
N VAL A 17 5.58 15.85 3.33
CA VAL A 17 6.96 15.36 3.17
C VAL A 17 7.81 15.60 4.42
N ASN A 18 7.52 16.65 5.19
CA ASN A 18 8.25 16.97 6.42
C ASN A 18 7.56 16.48 7.70
N ALA A 19 6.40 15.80 7.57
CA ALA A 19 5.72 15.23 8.72
C ALA A 19 6.47 13.98 9.18
N GLN A 20 7.25 14.10 10.26
CA GLN A 20 8.01 12.98 10.85
C GLN A 20 7.13 11.79 11.26
N THR A 21 5.83 12.01 11.40
CA THR A 21 4.83 11.01 11.79
C THR A 21 4.28 10.20 10.62
N ILE A 22 4.66 10.53 9.37
CA ILE A 22 4.18 9.86 8.16
C ILE A 22 5.39 9.43 7.34
N ARG A 23 5.53 8.13 7.10
CA ARG A 23 6.49 7.61 6.12
C ARG A 23 5.78 7.38 4.80
N LYS A 24 6.31 7.96 3.72
CA LYS A 24 5.77 7.79 2.37
C LYS A 24 6.87 7.34 1.43
N GLU A 25 6.64 6.21 0.76
CA GLU A 25 7.61 5.59 -0.14
C GLU A 25 6.99 5.37 -1.51
N LYS A 26 7.75 5.66 -2.57
CA LYS A 26 7.36 5.33 -3.95
C LYS A 26 7.97 3.98 -4.34
N TYR A 27 7.25 3.22 -5.16
CA TYR A 27 7.83 1.99 -5.71
C TYR A 27 8.88 2.30 -6.78
N PRO A 28 10.02 1.58 -6.79
CA PRO A 28 11.00 1.60 -7.87
C PRO A 28 10.34 1.41 -9.25
N LYS A 29 10.84 2.15 -10.26
CA LYS A 29 10.27 2.12 -11.62
C LYS A 29 10.46 0.73 -12.27
N GLU A 30 11.52 0.05 -11.88
CA GLU A 30 11.92 -1.27 -12.37
C GLU A 30 10.90 -2.35 -12.00
N PHE A 31 10.04 -2.10 -11.00
CA PHE A 31 8.96 -3.03 -10.64
C PHE A 31 7.85 -3.07 -11.69
N CYS A 32 7.71 -2.03 -12.51
CA CYS A 32 6.73 -1.96 -13.58
C CYS A 32 7.27 -1.09 -14.73
N PRO A 33 8.16 -1.63 -15.58
CA PRO A 33 8.81 -0.85 -16.64
C PRO A 33 7.83 -0.23 -17.65
N GLU A 34 6.67 -0.87 -17.84
CA GLU A 34 5.59 -0.38 -18.71
C GLU A 34 4.93 0.89 -18.18
N ALA A 35 5.00 1.14 -16.86
CA ALA A 35 4.48 2.34 -16.24
C ALA A 35 5.48 3.50 -16.41
N LYS A 36 5.37 4.23 -17.53
CA LYS A 36 6.23 5.38 -17.86
C LYS A 36 6.42 6.38 -16.70
N TRP A 37 5.34 6.64 -15.96
CA TRP A 37 5.34 7.45 -14.75
C TRP A 37 4.35 6.87 -13.74
N SER A 38 4.79 6.68 -12.50
CA SER A 38 3.99 6.04 -11.47
C SER A 38 3.93 6.88 -10.20
N ARG A 39 2.71 7.09 -9.70
CA ARG A 39 2.44 7.63 -8.35
C ARG A 39 2.21 6.50 -7.32
N LYS A 40 2.53 5.25 -7.68
CA LYS A 40 2.31 4.07 -6.85
C LYS A 40 3.35 3.97 -5.74
N GLY A 41 2.92 3.48 -4.59
CA GLY A 41 3.72 3.47 -3.37
C GLY A 41 2.89 3.07 -2.17
N PHE A 42 3.44 3.32 -0.99
CA PHE A 42 2.72 3.13 0.26
C PHE A 42 2.93 4.30 1.22
N THR A 43 2.03 4.41 2.19
CA THR A 43 2.12 5.35 3.30
C THR A 43 1.93 4.60 4.59
N GLN A 44 2.83 4.81 5.56
CA GLN A 44 2.81 4.20 6.88
C GLN A 44 2.66 5.30 7.93
N THR A 45 1.78 5.05 8.90
CA THR A 45 1.60 5.90 10.08
C THR A 45 1.62 5.04 11.33
N ARG A 46 2.30 5.52 12.38
CA ARG A 46 2.37 4.84 13.67
C ARG A 46 1.43 5.49 14.68
N TRP A 47 0.66 4.67 15.36
CA TRP A 47 -0.34 5.10 16.33
C TRP A 47 -0.04 4.48 17.70
N LEU A 48 -0.23 5.28 18.74
CA LEU A 48 -0.24 4.83 20.13
C LEU A 48 -1.63 5.12 20.70
N ILE A 49 -2.44 4.08 20.87
CA ILE A 49 -3.81 4.19 21.38
C ILE A 49 -3.93 3.31 22.63
N ASN A 50 -4.27 3.92 23.77
CA ASN A 50 -4.42 3.21 25.06
C ASN A 50 -3.21 2.31 25.41
N GLY A 51 -1.99 2.78 25.15
CA GLY A 51 -0.76 2.01 25.41
C GLY A 51 -0.42 0.95 24.35
N PHE A 52 -1.27 0.76 23.34
CA PHE A 52 -1.03 -0.16 22.24
C PHE A 52 -0.47 0.57 21.02
N THR A 53 0.72 0.15 20.58
CA THR A 53 1.38 0.70 19.39
C THR A 53 1.16 -0.19 18.18
N PHE A 54 0.68 0.37 17.08
CA PHE A 54 0.50 -0.34 15.82
C PHE A 54 0.66 0.59 14.61
N ASP A 55 0.89 -0.01 13.45
CA ASP A 55 1.02 0.74 12.21
C ASP A 55 -0.18 0.53 11.27
N LEU A 56 -0.56 1.62 10.61
CA LEU A 56 -1.52 1.61 9.51
C LEU A 56 -0.77 1.88 8.21
N VAL A 57 -0.85 0.92 7.28
CA VAL A 57 -0.10 0.94 6.02
C VAL A 57 -1.08 0.95 4.85
N ASN A 58 -1.22 2.12 4.21
CA ASN A 58 -2.01 2.27 3.00
C ASN A 58 -1.14 2.02 1.77
N VAL A 59 -1.45 0.97 1.00
CA VAL A 59 -0.77 0.63 -0.25
C VAL A 59 -1.60 1.04 -1.46
N HIS A 60 -0.91 1.44 -2.51
CA HIS A 60 -1.52 1.68 -3.82
C HIS A 60 -0.64 1.00 -4.87
N LEU A 61 -1.01 -0.23 -5.25
CA LEU A 61 -0.21 -1.05 -6.17
C LEU A 61 -0.51 -0.72 -7.64
N PHE A 62 0.31 -1.29 -8.53
CA PHE A 62 0.17 -1.10 -9.98
C PHE A 62 -1.16 -1.64 -10.51
N HIS A 63 -1.76 -0.92 -11.46
CA HIS A 63 -3.03 -1.26 -12.08
C HIS A 63 -2.84 -1.55 -13.57
N ASP A 64 -3.66 -2.43 -14.10
CA ASP A 64 -3.81 -2.63 -15.53
C ASP A 64 -4.50 -1.43 -16.18
N ALA A 65 -4.23 -1.21 -17.46
CA ALA A 65 -4.94 -0.20 -18.26
C ALA A 65 -6.44 -0.54 -18.46
N SER A 66 -6.80 -1.83 -18.51
CA SER A 66 -8.19 -2.30 -18.68
C SER A 66 -8.41 -3.63 -17.95
N ASN A 67 -9.61 -3.84 -17.41
CA ASN A 67 -10.03 -5.13 -16.85
C ASN A 67 -10.18 -6.20 -17.93
N LEU A 68 -10.67 -5.85 -19.12
CA LEU A 68 -10.87 -6.80 -20.22
C LEU A 68 -9.52 -7.35 -20.70
N LEU A 69 -8.57 -6.47 -20.96
CA LEU A 69 -7.20 -6.86 -21.35
C LEU A 69 -6.50 -7.70 -20.26
N ALA A 70 -6.78 -7.40 -18.99
CA ALA A 70 -6.24 -8.18 -17.87
C ALA A 70 -6.77 -9.63 -17.84
N ILE A 71 -8.01 -9.85 -18.30
CA ILE A 71 -8.64 -11.17 -18.39
C ILE A 71 -8.09 -11.92 -19.60
N GLU A 72 -8.02 -11.27 -20.77
CA GLU A 72 -7.48 -11.86 -22.02
C GLU A 72 -6.05 -12.39 -21.81
N HIS A 73 -5.23 -11.63 -21.08
CA HIS A 73 -3.85 -11.99 -20.77
C HIS A 73 -3.67 -12.52 -19.33
N SER A 74 -4.66 -13.23 -18.78
CA SER A 74 -4.56 -13.75 -17.41
C SER A 74 -3.45 -14.83 -17.27
N PRO A 75 -2.60 -14.76 -16.23
CA PRO A 75 -2.48 -13.67 -15.26
C PRO A 75 -1.80 -12.46 -15.91
N SER A 76 -2.41 -11.29 -15.76
CA SER A 76 -1.89 -10.04 -16.33
C SER A 76 -0.40 -9.81 -15.99
N MET A 77 0.34 -9.19 -16.90
CA MET A 77 1.72 -8.74 -16.68
C MET A 77 1.86 -7.84 -15.44
N TYR A 78 0.83 -7.05 -15.13
CA TYR A 78 0.78 -6.21 -13.92
C TYR A 78 0.74 -7.03 -12.62
N SER A 79 0.38 -8.31 -12.66
CA SER A 79 0.39 -9.19 -11.49
C SER A 79 1.80 -9.39 -10.93
N LYS A 80 2.82 -9.50 -11.79
CA LYS A 80 4.22 -9.53 -11.38
C LYS A 80 4.63 -8.21 -10.73
N CYS A 81 4.19 -7.09 -11.30
CA CYS A 81 4.46 -5.75 -10.79
C CYS A 81 3.86 -5.54 -9.39
N ARG A 82 2.60 -5.94 -9.19
CA ARG A 82 1.91 -5.91 -7.88
C ARG A 82 2.62 -6.77 -6.84
N ARG A 83 3.07 -7.99 -7.22
CA ARG A 83 3.82 -8.87 -6.32
C ARG A 83 5.13 -8.23 -5.87
N SER A 84 5.94 -7.71 -6.78
CA SER A 84 7.22 -7.06 -6.45
C SER A 84 7.01 -5.85 -5.53
N ALA A 85 6.00 -5.02 -5.82
CA ALA A 85 5.65 -3.87 -4.99
C ALA A 85 5.21 -4.27 -3.58
N LEU A 86 4.35 -5.28 -3.45
CA LEU A 86 3.89 -5.76 -2.15
C LEU A 86 5.03 -6.39 -1.34
N GLN A 87 5.89 -7.20 -1.97
CA GLN A 87 7.08 -7.75 -1.33
C GLN A 87 8.01 -6.65 -0.82
N TYR A 88 8.25 -5.62 -1.63
CA TYR A 88 9.03 -4.47 -1.22
C TYR A 88 8.41 -3.74 -0.02
N THR A 89 7.09 -3.52 0.00
CA THR A 89 6.40 -2.94 1.16
C THR A 89 6.63 -3.79 2.40
N LEU A 90 6.39 -5.11 2.34
CA LEU A 90 6.55 -6.01 3.49
C LEU A 90 7.99 -6.01 4.03
N GLN A 91 8.98 -6.06 3.14
CA GLN A 91 10.40 -5.98 3.53
C GLN A 91 10.72 -4.64 4.21
N ASN A 92 10.16 -3.53 3.71
CA ASN A 92 10.37 -2.20 4.27
C ASN A 92 9.68 -1.97 5.62
N LEU A 93 8.61 -2.73 5.93
CA LEU A 93 7.98 -2.70 7.25
C LEU A 93 8.81 -3.47 8.27
N SER A 94 9.46 -4.56 7.86
CA SER A 94 10.34 -5.36 8.73
C SER A 94 11.65 -4.67 9.11
N LEU A 95 12.05 -3.63 8.39
CA LEU A 95 13.35 -2.95 8.52
C LEU A 95 13.29 -1.65 9.36
N ASP A 96 12.19 -1.35 10.06
CA ASP A 96 12.06 -0.10 10.81
C ASP A 96 13.24 0.11 11.79
N CYS A 97 13.89 1.28 11.70
CA CYS A 97 15.18 1.63 12.31
C CYS A 97 15.21 1.52 13.85
N SER A 98 14.04 1.32 14.47
CA SER A 98 13.88 1.15 15.92
C SER A 98 14.11 -0.28 16.41
N GLY A 99 14.25 -1.26 15.50
CA GLY A 99 14.43 -2.68 15.84
C GLY A 99 13.22 -3.33 16.52
N LYS A 100 12.10 -2.59 16.67
CA LYS A 100 10.85 -3.07 17.27
C LYS A 100 9.80 -3.28 16.18
N HIS A 101 9.50 -4.54 15.91
CA HIS A 101 8.37 -4.91 15.07
C HIS A 101 7.06 -4.65 15.85
N VAL A 102 6.22 -3.74 15.34
CA VAL A 102 4.87 -3.51 15.86
C VAL A 102 3.85 -4.21 14.95
N PRO A 103 2.69 -4.65 15.47
CA PRO A 103 1.62 -5.15 14.62
C PRO A 103 1.21 -4.06 13.62
N TYR A 104 0.85 -4.48 12.40
CA TYR A 104 0.42 -3.56 11.36
C TYR A 104 -0.80 -4.08 10.61
N VAL A 105 -1.60 -3.14 10.10
CA VAL A 105 -2.71 -3.42 9.19
C VAL A 105 -2.35 -2.84 7.83
N ILE A 106 -2.32 -3.70 6.80
CA ILE A 106 -2.14 -3.28 5.41
C ILE A 106 -3.52 -3.19 4.76
N PHE A 107 -3.81 -2.05 4.14
CA PHE A 107 -5.06 -1.79 3.44
C PHE A 107 -4.80 -0.88 2.24
N GLY A 108 -5.85 -0.59 1.46
CA GLY A 108 -5.77 0.32 0.33
C GLY A 108 -6.08 -0.38 -0.99
N ASP A 109 -5.58 0.19 -2.09
CA ASP A 109 -5.85 -0.30 -3.42
C ASP A 109 -4.75 -1.26 -3.88
N PHE A 110 -4.96 -2.54 -3.59
CA PHE A 110 -4.10 -3.64 -4.05
C PHE A 110 -4.15 -3.85 -5.57
N ASN A 111 -5.18 -3.36 -6.26
CA ASN A 111 -5.40 -3.58 -7.69
C ASN A 111 -5.36 -5.07 -8.10
N PHE A 112 -5.64 -6.00 -7.18
CA PHE A 112 -5.74 -7.42 -7.52
C PHE A 112 -6.92 -7.64 -8.47
N ARG A 113 -6.67 -8.46 -9.48
CA ARG A 113 -7.68 -8.87 -10.46
C ARG A 113 -7.95 -10.35 -10.25
N LEU A 114 -9.21 -10.74 -10.37
CA LEU A 114 -9.58 -12.15 -10.39
C LEU A 114 -8.96 -12.80 -11.63
N ASP A 115 -8.49 -14.04 -11.48
CA ASP A 115 -8.13 -14.89 -12.60
C ASP A 115 -9.42 -15.40 -13.26
N ALA A 116 -10.14 -14.48 -13.93
CA ALA A 116 -11.47 -14.75 -14.45
C ALA A 116 -11.45 -15.76 -15.60
N ARG A 117 -10.30 -15.98 -16.24
CA ARG A 117 -10.15 -16.99 -17.30
C ARG A 117 -10.53 -18.38 -16.80
N ARG A 118 -10.17 -18.73 -15.56
CA ARG A 118 -10.58 -20.01 -14.92
C ARG A 118 -12.08 -20.14 -14.67
N LEU A 119 -12.82 -19.02 -14.64
CA LEU A 119 -14.27 -19.01 -14.41
C LEU A 119 -15.07 -19.16 -15.71
N VAL A 120 -14.51 -18.74 -16.85
CA VAL A 120 -15.15 -18.83 -18.17
C VAL A 120 -14.63 -19.99 -19.02
N ASP A 121 -13.41 -20.50 -18.77
CA ASP A 121 -12.95 -21.77 -19.33
C ASP A 121 -13.72 -22.92 -18.64
N VAL A 122 -14.95 -23.14 -19.09
CA VAL A 122 -15.62 -24.43 -18.98
C VAL A 122 -14.90 -25.34 -19.97
N ASN A 123 -14.31 -26.43 -19.51
CA ASN A 123 -13.77 -27.48 -20.39
C ASN A 123 -14.75 -27.85 -21.51
#